data_AF-A0A1W1BG29-F1
#
_entry.id   AF-A0A1W1BG29-F1
#
_cell.length_a   1.000
_cell.length_b   1.000
_cell.length_c   1.000
_cell.angle_alpha   90.00
_cell.angle_beta   90.00
_cell.angle_gamma   90.00
#
_symmetry.space_group_name_H-M   'P 1'
#
loop_
_entity.id
_entity.type
_entity.pdbx_description
1 polymer ?
#
loop_
_entity_poly.entity_id
_entity_poly.type
_entity_poly.pdbx_seq_one_letter_code
_entity_poly.pdbx_strand_id
1 'polypeptide(L)'
;MDIAKILSTAKLHKKNIYLANYQDRQYTIQLDDRQQLHSIAYFDELENKVQMIFHKMKYKKGILAPVLLECKYPRDYDMIRG
;
A
#
# COMPACT_ATOMS: atom_id res chain seq x y z
N MET A 1 -1.95 -0.84 -8.61
CA MET A 1 -2.26 -0.10 -7.37
C MET A 1 -1.11 0.84 -7.08
N ASP A 2 -1.37 2.15 -6.94
CA ASP A 2 -0.35 3.15 -6.61
C ASP A 2 -0.63 3.70 -5.20
N ILE A 3 0.08 3.18 -4.21
CA ILE A 3 -0.13 3.53 -2.79
C ILE A 3 0.13 5.02 -2.55
N ALA A 4 1.10 5.63 -3.23
CA ALA A 4 1.41 7.04 -3.02
C ALA A 4 0.24 7.93 -3.45
N LYS A 5 -0.41 7.60 -4.58
CA LYS A 5 -1.62 8.31 -5.05
C LYS A 5 -2.84 8.06 -4.16
N ILE A 6 -2.96 6.87 -3.58
CA ILE A 6 -4.03 6.58 -2.62
C ILE A 6 -3.84 7.45 -1.36
N LEU A 7 -2.62 7.47 -0.81
CA LEU A 7 -2.31 8.24 0.39
C LEU A 7 -2.48 9.75 0.19
N SER A 8 -2.23 10.28 -1.01
CA SER A 8 -2.35 11.72 -1.28
C SER A 8 -3.80 12.24 -1.25
N THR A 9 -4.79 11.38 -1.44
CA THR A 9 -6.22 11.73 -1.34
C THR A 9 -6.83 11.42 0.02
N ALA A 10 -6.05 10.83 0.93
CA ALA A 10 -6.53 10.38 2.23
C ALA A 10 -6.97 11.56 3.11
N LYS A 11 -8.20 11.48 3.60
CA LYS A 11 -8.80 12.45 4.52
C LYS A 11 -9.14 11.77 5.82
N LEU A 12 -8.90 12.47 6.93
CA LEU A 12 -9.27 11.99 8.25
C LEU A 12 -10.79 11.76 8.31
N HIS A 13 -11.20 10.56 8.70
CA HIS A 13 -12.60 10.21 8.90
C HIS A 13 -12.93 10.14 10.39
N LYS A 14 -12.09 9.42 11.16
CA LYS A 14 -12.17 9.28 12.62
C LYS A 14 -10.75 9.13 13.18
N LYS A 15 -10.60 9.13 14.51
CA LYS A 15 -9.29 8.93 15.16
C LYS A 15 -8.56 7.73 14.54
N ASN A 16 -7.36 7.99 14.00
CA ASN A 16 -6.49 7.01 13.34
C ASN A 16 -7.10 6.30 12.11
N ILE A 17 -8.21 6.78 11.55
CA ILE A 17 -8.89 6.20 10.40
C ILE A 17 -9.03 7.27 9.32
N TYR A 18 -8.51 6.98 8.14
CA TYR A 18 -8.53 7.85 6.98
C TYR A 18 -9.25 7.14 5.83
N LEU A 19 -10.01 7.91 5.05
CA LEU A 19 -10.65 7.45 3.83
C LEU A 19 -9.98 8.12 2.63
N ALA A 20 -9.66 7.33 1.62
CA ALA A 20 -9.08 7.80 0.37
C ALA A 20 -9.91 7.29 -0.82
N ASN A 21 -10.04 8.10 -1.86
CA ASN A 21 -10.71 7.70 -3.09
C ASN A 21 -9.69 7.67 -4.23
N TYR A 22 -9.59 6.54 -4.92
CA TYR A 22 -8.65 6.38 -6.04
C TYR A 22 -9.16 5.34 -7.03
N GLN A 23 -9.23 5.70 -8.32
CA GLN A 23 -9.74 4.84 -9.40
C GLN A 23 -11.11 4.23 -9.06
N ASP A 24 -12.07 5.08 -8.68
CA ASP A 24 -13.45 4.69 -8.34
C ASP A 24 -13.58 3.69 -7.17
N ARG A 25 -12.51 3.52 -6.39
CA ARG A 25 -12.49 2.70 -5.18
C ARG A 25 -12.24 3.55 -3.95
N GLN A 26 -12.91 3.20 -2.87
CA GLN A 26 -12.66 3.76 -1.55
C GLN A 26 -11.71 2.85 -0.76
N TYR A 27 -10.71 3.46 -0.15
CA TYR A 27 -9.73 2.81 0.70
C TYR A 27 -9.91 3.28 2.13
N THR A 28 -9.84 2.34 3.07
CA THR A 28 -9.73 2.63 4.50
C THR A 28 -8.28 2.45 4.93
N ILE A 29 -7.66 3.51 5.41
CA ILE A 29 -6.29 3.51 5.93
C ILE A 29 -6.36 3.68 7.44
N GLN A 30 -5.77 2.77 8.18
CA GLN A 30 -5.72 2.81 9.63
C GLN A 30 -4.28 3.05 10.09
N LEU A 31 -4.13 3.94 11.07
CA LEU A 31 -2.89 4.14 11.80
C LEU A 31 -2.96 3.48 13.18
N ASP A 32 -1.81 3.14 13.76
CA ASP A 32 -1.71 2.75 15.15
C ASP A 32 -1.64 3.96 16.10
N ASP A 33 -1.56 3.71 17.40
CA ASP A 33 -1.46 4.78 18.41
C ASP A 33 -0.17 5.61 18.32
N ARG A 34 0.83 5.13 17.58
CA ARG A 34 2.10 5.84 17.31
C ARG A 34 2.06 6.62 16.01
N GLN A 35 0.88 6.76 15.39
CA GLN A 35 0.68 7.41 14.07
C GLN A 35 1.43 6.69 12.94
N GLN A 36 1.60 5.38 13.05
CA GLN A 36 2.25 4.55 12.03
C GLN A 36 1.19 3.78 11.23
N LEU A 37 1.44 3.55 9.94
CA LEU A 37 0.58 2.74 9.08
C LEU A 37 0.38 1.35 9.70
N HIS A 38 -0.89 1.01 9.97
CA HIS A 38 -1.32 -0.26 10.54
C HIS A 38 -1.98 -1.15 9.48
N SER A 39 -2.94 -0.60 8.72
CA SER A 39 -3.61 -1.37 7.66
C SER A 39 -4.17 -0.51 6.54
N ILE A 40 -4.33 -1.13 5.36
CA ILE A 40 -5.10 -0.59 4.23
C ILE A 40 -6.11 -1.66 3.81
N ALA A 41 -7.38 -1.27 3.66
CA ALA A 41 -8.45 -2.17 3.21
C ALA A 41 -9.28 -1.52 2.09
N TYR A 42 -9.74 -2.33 1.14
CA TYR A 42 -10.62 -1.93 0.03
C TYR A 42 -11.40 -3.13 -0.51
N PHE A 43 -12.43 -2.86 -1.33
CA PHE A 43 -13.11 -3.86 -2.14
C PHE A 43 -12.57 -3.82 -3.57
N ASP A 44 -12.18 -4.97 -4.12
CA ASP A 44 -11.77 -5.06 -5.53
C ASP A 44 -12.98 -5.08 -6.47
N GLU A 45 -12.74 -5.22 -7.77
CA GLU A 45 -13.80 -5.21 -8.81
C GLU A 45 -14.75 -6.40 -8.73
N LEU A 46 -14.35 -7.46 -8.05
CA LEU A 46 -15.13 -8.68 -7.84
C LEU A 46 -15.78 -8.70 -6.45
N GLU A 47 -15.85 -7.53 -5.80
CA GLU A 47 -16.38 -7.33 -4.45
C GLU A 47 -15.63 -8.11 -3.36
N ASN A 48 -14.40 -8.57 -3.63
CA ASN A 48 -13.59 -9.19 -2.58
C ASN A 48 -13.03 -8.12 -1.66
N LYS A 49 -13.14 -8.37 -0.35
CA LYS A 49 -12.46 -7.54 0.64
C LYS A 49 -10.98 -7.89 0.69
N VAL A 50 -10.14 -6.94 0.29
CA VAL A 50 -8.68 -7.03 0.42
C VAL A 50 -8.26 -6.23 1.65
N GLN A 51 -7.49 -6.86 2.54
CA GLN A 51 -6.93 -6.21 3.72
C GLN A 51 -5.43 -6.48 3.82
N MET A 52 -4.64 -5.42 3.81
CA MET A 52 -3.21 -5.45 4.03
C MET A 52 -2.93 -4.99 5.45
N ILE A 53 -2.22 -5.82 6.23
CA ILE A 53 -1.84 -5.52 7.62
C ILE A 53 -0.32 -5.37 7.68
N PHE A 54 0.14 -4.25 8.24
CA PHE A 54 1.55 -3.91 8.30
C PHE A 54 2.12 -4.22 9.68
N HIS A 55 3.25 -4.93 9.71
CA HIS A 55 3.93 -5.33 10.93
C HIS A 55 5.43 -5.01 10.84
N LYS A 56 6.03 -4.69 11.99
CA LYS A 56 7.47 -4.40 12.11
C LYS A 56 7.95 -3.32 11.13
N MET A 57 7.09 -2.32 10.89
CA MET A 57 7.39 -1.20 10.00
C MET A 57 8.62 -0.42 10.48
N LYS A 58 9.51 -0.10 9.55
CA LYS A 58 10.73 0.67 9.82
C LYS A 58 10.65 2.01 9.09
N TYR A 59 10.30 3.06 9.82
CA TYR A 59 10.16 4.43 9.28
C TYR A 59 11.50 5.19 9.20
N LYS A 60 12.50 4.76 9.95
CA LYS A 60 13.83 5.36 9.98
C LYS A 60 14.83 4.37 9.38
N LYS A 61 15.10 4.51 8.10
CA LYS A 61 16.26 3.90 7.44
C LYS A 61 16.76 4.92 6.42
N GLY A 62 18.09 5.07 6.34
CA GLY A 62 18.72 5.90 5.30
C GLY A 62 18.39 5.41 3.90
N ILE A 63 19.08 5.95 2.90
CA ILE A 63 18.87 5.64 1.48
C ILE A 63 18.81 4.10 1.29
N LEU A 64 17.69 3.61 0.73
CA LEU A 64 17.55 2.20 0.37
C LEU A 64 18.57 1.90 -0.73
N ALA A 65 19.39 0.86 -0.51
CA ALA A 65 20.36 0.45 -1.51
C ALA A 65 19.61 0.03 -2.80
N PRO A 66 19.98 0.55 -3.98
CA PRO A 66 19.28 0.27 -5.24
C PRO A 66 19.15 -1.23 -5.54
N VAL A 67 20.15 -2.03 -5.17
CA VAL A 67 20.14 -3.50 -5.32
C VAL A 67 18.98 -4.19 -4.62
N LEU A 68 18.42 -3.60 -3.55
CA LEU A 68 17.25 -4.13 -2.85
C LEU A 68 15.94 -3.87 -3.60
N LEU A 69 15.97 -3.00 -4.60
CA LEU A 69 14.84 -2.62 -5.45
C LEU A 69 14.92 -3.27 -6.84
N GLU A 70 15.99 -4.01 -7.14
CA GLU A 70 16.15 -4.75 -8.39
C GLU A 70 15.31 -6.03 -8.38
N CYS A 71 14.52 -6.23 -9.44
CA CYS A 71 13.83 -7.50 -9.69
C CYS A 71 14.71 -8.37 -10.60
N LYS A 72 15.39 -9.35 -10.01
CA LYS A 72 16.14 -10.37 -10.77
C LYS A 72 15.20 -11.53 -11.08
N TYR A 73 15.21 -12.00 -12.31
CA TYR A 73 14.39 -13.12 -12.77
C TYR A 73 15.26 -14.18 -13.48
N PRO A 74 14.90 -15.46 -13.41
CA PRO A 74 15.55 -16.53 -14.16
C PRO A 74 15.45 -16.31 -15.68
N ARG A 75 16.50 -16.72 -16.41
CA ARG A 75 16.58 -16.47 -17.87
C ARG A 75 15.60 -17.29 -18.70
N ASP A 76 15.15 -18.41 -18.15
CA ASP A 76 14.20 -19.36 -18.73
C ASP A 76 12.74 -18.96 -18.50
N TYR A 77 12.49 -17.84 -17.81
CA TYR A 77 11.14 -17.32 -17.67
C TYR A 77 10.68 -16.70 -19.00
N ASP A 78 9.54 -17.18 -19.49
CA ASP A 78 8.83 -16.50 -20.55
C ASP A 78 8.40 -15.11 -20.07
N MET A 79 8.94 -14.08 -20.72
CA MET A 79 8.59 -12.69 -20.43
C MET A 79 7.44 -12.24 -21.32
N ILE A 80 6.25 -12.11 -20.73
CA ILE A 80 5.11 -11.50 -21.39
C ILE A 80 5.22 -9.99 -21.22
N ARG A 81 5.29 -9.25 -22.33
CA ARG A 81 5.21 -7.78 -22.37
C ARG A 81 3.84 -7.42 -22.94
N GLY A 82 3.00 -6.80 -22.12
CA GLY A 82 1.69 -6.27 -22.52
C GLY A 82 1.81 -4.99 -23.34
#